data_AF-A0A4R4QVD9-F1
#
_entry.id   AF-A0A4R4QVD9-F1
#
_cell.length_a   1.000
_cell.length_b   1.000
_cell.length_c   1.000
_cell.angle_alpha   90.00
_cell.angle_beta   90.00
_cell.angle_gamma   90.00
#
_symmetry.space_group_name_H-M   'P 1'
#
loop_
_entity.id
_entity.type
_entity.pdbx_description
1 polymer ?
#
loop_
_entity_poly.entity_id
_entity_poly.type
_entity_poly.pdbx_seq_one_letter_code
_entity_poly.pdbx_strand_id
1 'polypeptide(L)'
;MAARWLAASTVLGRPVTGAEPYPHLCGRLLSAADSLSGRPVRLQRRDCAACAHERHQRTARQPDTAGGLLIDLDNARARRRAAA
;
A
#
# COMPACT_ATOMS: atom_id res chain seq x y z
N MET A 1 5.13 25.75 -6.49
CA MET A 1 3.76 25.22 -6.67
C MET A 1 3.62 23.97 -5.81
N ALA A 2 2.63 23.92 -4.91
CA ALA A 2 2.40 22.73 -4.09
C ALA A 2 1.93 21.56 -4.97
N ALA A 3 2.54 20.38 -4.81
CA ALA A 3 2.06 19.16 -5.47
C ALA A 3 0.62 18.88 -5.00
N ARG A 4 -0.31 18.61 -5.93
CA ARG A 4 -1.71 18.25 -5.61
C ARG A 4 -1.91 16.76 -5.81
N TRP A 5 -2.61 16.13 -4.87
CA TRP A 5 -3.00 14.73 -4.98
C TRP A 5 -4.23 14.62 -5.87
N LEU A 6 -4.05 14.42 -7.17
CA LEU A 6 -5.14 14.40 -8.14
C LEU A 6 -6.20 13.35 -7.78
N ALA A 7 -5.80 12.09 -7.60
CA ALA A 7 -6.72 11.01 -7.22
C ALA A 7 -7.42 11.26 -5.87
N ALA A 8 -6.71 11.79 -4.87
CA ALA A 8 -7.32 12.10 -3.58
C ALA A 8 -8.29 13.27 -3.66
N SER A 9 -7.96 14.28 -4.47
CA SER A 9 -8.83 15.44 -4.67
C SER A 9 -10.13 15.04 -5.36
N THR A 10 -10.05 14.15 -6.35
CA THR A 10 -11.21 13.57 -7.02
C THR A 10 -12.07 12.76 -6.04
N VAL A 11 -11.48 11.81 -5.31
CA VAL A 11 -12.22 10.94 -4.39
C VAL A 11 -12.85 11.72 -3.22
N LEU A 12 -12.19 12.79 -2.75
CA LEU A 12 -12.66 13.59 -1.62
C LEU A 12 -13.50 14.80 -2.03
N GLY A 13 -13.63 15.10 -3.33
CA GLY A 13 -14.37 16.26 -3.82
C GLY A 13 -13.83 17.62 -3.37
N ARG A 14 -12.59 17.67 -2.87
CA ARG A 14 -11.92 18.89 -2.39
C ARG A 14 -10.44 18.87 -2.75
N PRO A 15 -9.80 20.03 -2.95
CA PRO A 15 -8.36 20.08 -3.15
C PRO A 15 -7.60 19.46 -1.97
N VAL A 16 -6.67 18.55 -2.25
CA VAL A 16 -5.72 18.01 -1.27
C VAL A 16 -4.32 18.47 -1.62
N THR A 17 -3.68 19.14 -0.66
CA THR A 17 -2.30 19.64 -0.82
C THR A 17 -1.28 18.56 -0.50
N GLY A 18 -0.10 18.64 -1.09
CA GLY A 18 1.03 17.76 -0.81
C GLY A 18 1.80 18.09 0.47
N ALA A 19 1.42 19.16 1.17
CA ALA A 19 2.05 19.57 2.43
C ALA A 19 1.49 18.81 3.65
N GLU A 20 0.32 18.19 3.49
CA GLU A 20 -0.36 17.43 4.54
C GLU A 20 -0.07 15.91 4.42
N PRO A 21 -0.22 15.15 5.52
CA PRO A 21 -0.15 13.68 5.48
C PRO A 21 -1.09 13.09 4.43
N TYR A 22 -0.72 11.94 3.86
CA TYR A 22 -1.55 11.26 2.88
C TYR A 22 -2.94 10.98 3.44
N PRO A 23 -4.03 11.43 2.80
CA PRO A 23 -5.36 11.12 3.27
C PRO A 23 -5.65 9.63 3.06
N HIS A 24 -6.38 9.04 4.01
CA HIS A 24 -6.89 7.67 3.84
C HIS A 24 -8.07 7.68 2.85
N LEU A 25 -7.91 6.91 1.78
CA LEU A 25 -8.95 6.69 0.75
C LEU A 25 -9.48 5.25 0.76
N CYS A 26 -8.88 4.36 1.54
CA CYS A 26 -9.35 2.98 1.67
C CYS A 26 -10.80 2.93 2.17
N GLY A 27 -11.59 2.03 1.60
CA GLY A 27 -13.02 1.89 1.90
C GLY A 27 -13.92 2.86 1.15
N ARG A 28 -13.37 3.84 0.41
CA ARG A 28 -14.15 4.72 -0.49
C ARG A 28 -14.45 4.02 -1.81
N LEU A 29 -15.52 4.47 -2.46
CA LEU A 29 -15.89 4.04 -3.81
C LEU A 29 -15.42 5.10 -4.80
N LEU A 30 -14.56 4.71 -5.73
CA LEU A 30 -14.24 5.52 -6.90
C LEU A 30 -15.35 5.33 -7.92
N SER A 31 -15.88 6.43 -8.45
CA SER A 31 -16.93 6.38 -9.46
C SER A 31 -16.42 5.74 -10.76
N ALA A 32 -17.33 5.25 -11.60
CA ALA A 32 -16.98 4.75 -12.92
C ALA A 32 -16.29 5.82 -13.78
N ALA A 33 -16.76 7.07 -13.69
CA ALA A 33 -16.23 8.20 -14.45
C ALA A 33 -14.77 8.54 -14.09
N ASP A 34 -14.40 8.31 -12.83
CA ASP A 34 -13.05 8.56 -12.33
C ASP A 34 -12.13 7.34 -12.41
N SER A 35 -12.65 6.19 -12.87
CA SER A 35 -11.92 4.94 -13.00
C SER A 35 -11.45 4.71 -14.43
N LEU A 36 -10.21 4.23 -14.61
CA LEU A 36 -9.70 3.87 -15.94
C LEU A 36 -10.45 2.70 -16.58
N SER A 37 -11.05 1.81 -15.77
CA SER A 37 -11.82 0.67 -16.26
C SER A 37 -13.28 1.02 -16.59
N GLY A 38 -13.72 2.26 -16.36
CA GLY A 38 -15.12 2.66 -16.53
C GLY A 38 -16.09 1.95 -15.58
N ARG A 39 -15.60 1.34 -14.49
CA ARG A 39 -16.40 0.59 -13.52
C ARG A 39 -16.15 1.11 -12.12
N PRO A 40 -17.18 1.17 -11.25
CA PRO A 40 -16.97 1.61 -9.88
C PRO A 40 -15.98 0.69 -9.16
N VAL A 41 -14.97 1.26 -8.51
CA VAL A 41 -13.91 0.50 -7.81
C VAL A 41 -13.94 0.84 -6.33
N ARG A 42 -14.09 -0.17 -5.47
CA ARG A 42 -13.92 -0.02 -4.03
C ARG A 42 -12.43 -0.02 -3.72
N LEU A 43 -11.90 1.13 -3.26
CA LEU A 43 -10.49 1.26 -2.93
C LEU A 43 -10.15 0.40 -1.71
N GLN A 44 -9.20 -0.52 -1.88
CA GLN A 44 -8.71 -1.38 -0.82
C GLN A 44 -7.54 -0.70 -0.09
N ARG A 45 -7.15 -1.25 1.06
CA ARG A 45 -5.97 -0.78 1.81
C ARG A 45 -4.67 -0.82 0.99
N ARG A 46 -4.56 -1.72 0.01
CA ARG A 46 -3.41 -1.80 -0.91
C ARG A 46 -3.37 -0.65 -1.93
N ASP A 47 -4.51 -0.06 -2.24
CA ASP A 47 -4.64 1.03 -3.22
C ASP A 47 -4.48 2.41 -2.55
N CYS A 48 -4.35 2.44 -1.21
CA CYS A 48 -4.29 3.66 -0.42
C CYS A 48 -2.85 4.05 -0.08
N ALA A 49 -2.42 5.21 -0.56
CA ALA A 49 -1.08 5.75 -0.30
C ALA A 49 -0.78 5.91 1.20
N ALA A 50 -1.75 6.35 2.01
CA ALA A 50 -1.60 6.46 3.47
C ALA A 50 -1.29 5.10 4.13
N CYS A 51 -2.07 4.07 3.81
CA CYS A 51 -1.82 2.69 4.26
C CYS A 51 -0.47 2.14 3.78
N ALA A 52 -0.03 2.50 2.58
CA ALA A 52 1.30 2.13 2.06
C ALA A 52 2.41 2.84 2.84
N HIS A 53 2.25 4.13 3.12
CA HIS A 53 3.22 4.93 3.89
C HIS A 53 3.35 4.42 5.34
N GLU A 54 2.25 4.17 6.03
CA GLU A 54 2.26 3.59 7.38
C GLU A 54 2.94 2.21 7.41
N ARG A 55 2.71 1.39 6.38
CA ARG A 55 3.40 0.10 6.25
C ARG A 55 4.90 0.29 6.06
N HIS A 56 5.29 1.20 5.17
CA HIS A 56 6.69 1.51 4.92
C HIS A 56 7.37 2.04 6.20
N GLN A 57 6.73 2.96 6.92
CA GLN A 57 7.24 3.45 8.21
C GLN A 57 7.38 2.33 9.23
N ARG A 58 6.42 1.39 9.32
CA ARG A 58 6.54 0.24 10.21
C ARG A 58 7.70 -0.68 9.82
N THR A 59 7.88 -0.97 8.53
CA THR A 59 9.01 -1.77 8.05
C THR A 59 10.34 -1.06 8.30
N ALA A 60 10.43 0.25 8.05
CA ALA A 60 11.64 1.03 8.25
C ALA A 60 11.99 1.22 9.74
N ARG A 61 10.97 1.28 10.62
CA ARG A 61 11.16 1.33 12.08
C ARG A 61 11.45 -0.03 12.69
N GLN A 62 11.17 -1.12 11.98
CA GLN A 62 11.58 -2.42 12.43
C GLN A 62 13.11 -2.38 12.46
N PRO A 63 13.75 -2.50 13.64
CA PRO A 63 15.20 -2.60 13.67
C PRO A 63 15.56 -3.74 12.75
N ASP A 64 16.57 -3.51 11.89
CA ASP A 64 17.18 -4.57 11.11
C ASP A 64 17.37 -5.71 12.08
N THR A 65 16.73 -6.86 11.83
CA THR A 65 16.75 -7.94 12.80
C THR A 65 18.23 -8.22 12.99
N ALA A 66 18.77 -7.90 14.16
CA ALA A 66 20.15 -8.15 14.48
C ALA A 66 20.30 -9.68 14.42
N GLY A 67 20.72 -10.18 13.26
CA GLY A 67 20.56 -11.58 12.89
C GLY A 67 19.30 -11.86 12.06
N GLY A 68 19.20 -11.27 10.85
CA GLY A 68 18.38 -11.87 9.81
C GLY A 68 18.75 -13.35 9.69
N LEU A 69 17.85 -14.23 10.12
CA LEU A 69 18.08 -15.67 10.07
C LEU A 69 18.37 -16.01 8.61
N LEU A 70 19.60 -16.40 8.29
CA LEU A 70 19.93 -16.97 6.98
C LEU A 70 19.10 -18.25 6.85
N ILE A 71 17.94 -18.15 6.20
CA ILE A 71 17.11 -19.30 5.89
C ILE A 71 17.79 -20.01 4.72
N ASP A 72 18.36 -21.17 5.00
CA ASP A 72 18.79 -22.11 3.97
C ASP A 72 17.56 -22.64 3.22
N LEU A 73 17.25 -21.97 2.11
CA LEU A 73 16.12 -22.29 1.23
C LEU A 73 16.24 -23.68 0.61
N ASP A 74 17.47 -24.19 0.44
CA ASP A 74 17.70 -25.51 -0.15
C ASP A 74 17.40 -26.61 0.86
N ASN A 75 17.81 -26.46 2.12
CA ASN A 75 17.42 -27.38 3.20
C ASN A 75 15.90 -27.35 3.46
N ALA A 76 15.28 -26.16 3.41
CA ALA A 76 13.83 -26.04 3.55
C ALA A 76 13.06 -26.77 2.42
N ARG A 77 13.56 -26.72 1.19
CA ARG A 77 12.98 -27.45 0.04
C ARG A 77 13.20 -28.96 0.16
N ALA A 78 14.37 -29.40 0.62
CA ALA A 78 14.67 -30.81 0.82
C ALA A 78 13.69 -31.46 1.81
N ARG A 79 13.43 -30.80 2.96
CA ARG A 79 12.46 -31.30 3.95
C ARG A 79 11.04 -31.42 3.41
N ARG A 80 10.59 -30.46 2.59
CA ARG A 80 9.24 -30.53 1.98
C ARG A 80 9.10 -31.70 1.01
N ARG A 81 10.16 -32.00 0.25
CA ARG A 81 10.17 -33.15 -0.67
C ARG A 81 10.25 -34.48 0.06
N ALA A 82 10.94 -34.54 1.20
CA ALA A 82 11.02 -35.76 2.01
C ALA A 82 9.73 -36.05 2.80
N ALA A 83 8.86 -35.05 2.97
CA ALA A 83 7.56 -35.19 3.65
C ALA A 83 6.38 -35.43 2.68
N ALA A 84 6.65 -35.61 1.38
CA ALA A 84 5.70 -35.92 0.32
C ALA A 84 5.93 -37.34 -0.21
#